data_AF-A0A5C1HY95-F1
#
_entry.id   AF-A0A5C1HY95-F1
#
_cell.length_a   1.000
_cell.length_b   1.000
_cell.length_c   1.000
_cell.angle_alpha   90.00
_cell.angle_beta   90.00
_cell.angle_gamma   90.00
#
_symmetry.space_group_name_H-M   'P 1'
#
loop_
_entity.id
_entity.type
_entity.pdbx_description
1 polymer ?
#
loop_
_entity_poly.entity_id
_entity_poly.type
_entity_poly.pdbx_seq_one_letter_code
_entity_poly.pdbx_strand_id
1 'polypeptide(L)'
;MKKMMLILFVVATATIMFSSCSKKNEIKPTPKNYVLVHGAWQAPYVWDAVKTTLISKGNNVTVVELPGHGSDQTVPSTLTLNSYRDKVLGTISNINGKVILVGHSLGGMIISAVAEQNPSKIEKLVYLSAYMPTSGQSLLDLALTDAGSSLGGSIKGQKILIENNAVGILDVLHDQITNVFIQDGSTQAQNLVLQNYRSEPLIPFTNPVTLTVANFGSVEKVYIKTLQDRVVSPVLQDRMIAASNVKTVYQLNTSHSSFLVKPDSLAILLTKIGQ
;
A
#
# COMPACT_ATOMS: atom_id res chain seq x y z
N MET A 1 35.26 81.21 -41.94
CA MET A 1 34.12 81.33 -41.01
C MET A 1 33.16 80.18 -41.26
N LYS A 2 32.73 79.52 -40.17
CA LYS A 2 31.67 78.49 -40.05
C LYS A 2 31.97 77.08 -40.61
N LYS A 3 32.43 76.21 -39.69
CA LYS A 3 32.37 74.74 -39.77
C LYS A 3 30.89 74.31 -39.85
N MET A 4 30.54 73.44 -40.80
CA MET A 4 29.22 72.82 -40.89
C MET A 4 29.35 71.35 -40.46
N MET A 5 28.65 71.00 -39.39
CA MET A 5 28.72 69.72 -38.69
C MET A 5 27.79 68.72 -39.38
N LEU A 6 28.33 67.61 -39.88
CA LEU A 6 27.57 66.52 -40.49
C LEU A 6 27.06 65.61 -39.36
N ILE A 7 25.75 65.58 -39.13
CA ILE A 7 25.11 64.69 -38.15
C ILE A 7 24.74 63.38 -38.87
N LEU A 8 25.39 62.29 -38.49
CA LEU A 8 25.13 60.93 -38.96
C LEU A 8 24.00 60.32 -38.12
N PHE A 9 22.82 60.10 -38.72
CA PHE A 9 21.73 59.35 -38.06
C PHE A 9 22.00 57.85 -38.21
N VAL A 10 22.38 57.19 -37.11
CA VAL A 10 22.45 55.72 -37.03
C VAL A 10 21.09 55.21 -36.54
N VAL A 11 20.33 54.58 -37.44
CA VAL A 11 19.11 53.85 -37.07
C VAL A 11 19.51 52.44 -36.64
N ALA A 12 19.46 52.18 -35.34
CA ALA A 12 19.66 50.83 -34.80
C ALA A 12 18.36 50.03 -34.93
N THR A 13 18.33 49.06 -35.85
CA THR A 13 17.26 48.07 -35.94
C THR A 13 17.50 46.98 -34.89
N ALA A 14 16.67 46.96 -33.84
CA ALA A 14 16.67 45.89 -32.86
C ALA A 14 15.96 44.65 -33.43
N THR A 15 16.73 43.64 -33.83
CA THR A 15 16.22 42.31 -34.18
C THR A 15 15.82 41.56 -32.91
N ILE A 16 14.52 41.44 -32.66
CA ILE A 16 13.98 40.57 -31.61
C ILE A 16 14.12 39.12 -32.09
N MET A 17 15.13 38.41 -31.60
CA MET A 17 15.21 36.96 -31.76
C MET A 17 14.17 36.29 -30.85
N PHE A 18 13.10 35.75 -31.44
CA PHE A 18 12.24 34.82 -30.74
C PHE A 18 12.99 33.50 -30.59
N SER A 19 13.49 33.24 -29.37
CA SER A 19 14.04 31.96 -28.99
C SER A 19 12.90 30.93 -29.01
N SER A 20 12.86 30.08 -30.03
CA SER A 20 11.92 28.96 -30.12
C SER A 20 12.24 27.98 -28.99
N CYS A 21 11.42 27.99 -27.93
CA CYS A 21 11.44 26.96 -26.91
C CYS A 21 11.07 25.63 -27.58
N SER A 22 12.09 24.83 -27.88
CA SER A 22 11.91 23.40 -28.16
C SER A 22 11.15 22.81 -26.98
N LYS A 23 9.89 22.41 -27.20
CA LYS A 23 9.15 21.57 -26.26
C LYS A 23 10.03 20.34 -26.05
N LYS A 24 10.64 20.21 -24.87
CA LYS A 24 11.20 18.93 -24.43
C LYS A 24 10.08 17.93 -24.63
N ASN A 25 10.33 16.88 -25.41
CA ASN A 25 9.44 15.73 -25.49
C ASN A 25 9.30 15.20 -24.06
N GLU A 26 8.25 15.63 -23.35
CA GLU A 26 7.84 15.00 -22.11
C GLU A 26 7.49 13.57 -22.49
N ILE A 27 8.41 12.65 -22.20
CA ILE A 27 8.14 11.22 -22.26
C ILE A 27 6.96 11.02 -21.30
N LYS A 28 5.75 10.87 -21.85
CA LYS A 28 4.59 10.50 -21.04
C LYS A 28 4.96 9.19 -20.34
N PRO A 29 4.90 9.13 -18.99
CA PRO A 29 5.23 7.91 -18.27
C PRO A 29 4.40 6.76 -18.83
N THR A 30 5.04 5.61 -19.10
CA THR A 30 4.32 4.42 -19.53
C THR A 30 3.34 4.01 -18.43
N PRO A 31 2.03 3.87 -18.73
CA PRO A 31 1.04 3.45 -17.74
C PRO A 31 1.45 2.18 -17.01
N LYS A 32 1.33 2.17 -15.69
CA LYS A 32 1.52 0.97 -14.87
C LYS A 32 0.17 0.38 -14.45
N ASN A 33 0.17 -0.93 -14.18
CA ASN A 33 -0.97 -1.63 -13.61
C ASN A 33 -0.76 -1.79 -12.10
N TYR A 34 -1.50 -1.06 -11.28
CA TYR A 34 -1.51 -1.23 -9.83
C TYR A 34 -2.64 -2.16 -9.42
N VAL A 35 -2.33 -3.09 -8.52
CA VAL A 35 -3.31 -3.95 -7.86
C VAL A 35 -3.19 -3.72 -6.36
N LEU A 36 -4.24 -3.18 -5.75
CA LEU A 36 -4.25 -2.74 -4.35
C LEU A 36 -5.02 -3.76 -3.49
N VAL A 37 -4.35 -4.31 -2.49
CA VAL A 37 -4.87 -5.34 -1.57
C VAL A 37 -4.91 -4.77 -0.15
N HIS A 38 -6.11 -4.67 0.41
CA HIS A 38 -6.34 -4.16 1.77
C HIS A 38 -5.89 -5.16 2.85
N GLY A 39 -5.76 -4.67 4.08
CA GLY A 39 -5.50 -5.48 5.26
C GLY A 39 -6.76 -6.05 5.90
N ALA A 40 -6.56 -6.68 7.06
CA ALA A 40 -7.63 -7.15 7.93
C ALA A 40 -8.49 -6.01 8.48
N TRP A 41 -9.76 -6.30 8.79
CA TRP A 41 -10.79 -5.39 9.29
C TRP A 41 -11.08 -4.21 8.35
N GLN A 42 -10.61 -4.29 7.09
CA GLN A 42 -10.72 -3.25 6.08
C GLN A 42 -11.35 -3.82 4.81
N ALA A 43 -11.67 -2.94 3.87
CA ALA A 43 -12.33 -3.30 2.63
C ALA A 43 -11.90 -2.30 1.54
N PRO A 44 -12.30 -2.49 0.25
CA PRO A 44 -11.81 -1.68 -0.86
C PRO A 44 -11.87 -0.15 -0.68
N TYR A 45 -12.85 0.36 0.07
CA TYR A 45 -13.06 1.80 0.30
C TYR A 45 -11.79 2.53 0.77
N VAL A 46 -10.91 1.83 1.50
CA VAL A 46 -9.68 2.43 2.05
C VAL A 46 -8.75 2.96 0.96
N TRP A 47 -8.87 2.45 -0.27
CA TRP A 47 -8.02 2.79 -1.39
C TRP A 47 -8.61 3.86 -2.31
N ASP A 48 -9.85 4.32 -2.11
CA ASP A 48 -10.56 5.15 -3.10
C ASP A 48 -9.81 6.45 -3.46
N ALA A 49 -9.27 7.15 -2.46
CA ALA A 49 -8.50 8.37 -2.68
C ALA A 49 -7.18 8.09 -3.43
N VAL A 50 -6.44 7.05 -3.01
CA VAL A 50 -5.18 6.65 -3.65
C VAL A 50 -5.41 6.20 -5.10
N LYS A 51 -6.45 5.40 -5.33
CA LYS A 51 -6.89 4.93 -6.65
C LYS A 51 -7.19 6.12 -7.56
N THR A 52 -7.98 7.08 -7.08
CA THR A 52 -8.34 8.28 -7.84
C THR A 52 -7.09 9.04 -8.27
N THR A 53 -6.16 9.27 -7.34
CA THR A 53 -4.90 9.96 -7.65
C THR A 53 -4.03 9.18 -8.63
N LEU A 54 -3.86 7.87 -8.47
CA LEU A 54 -3.08 7.05 -9.39
C LEU A 54 -3.66 7.01 -10.82
N ILE A 55 -4.99 6.93 -10.96
CA ILE A 55 -5.68 7.01 -12.25
C ILE A 55 -5.46 8.38 -12.88
N SER A 56 -5.53 9.47 -12.11
CA SER A 56 -5.26 10.83 -12.62
C SER A 56 -3.84 11.00 -13.16
N LYS A 57 -2.90 10.13 -12.75
CA LYS A 57 -1.52 10.06 -13.27
C LYS A 57 -1.36 9.14 -14.49
N GLY A 58 -2.47 8.63 -15.04
CA GLY A 58 -2.48 7.81 -16.24
C GLY A 58 -2.22 6.32 -16.02
N ASN A 59 -2.32 5.84 -14.78
CA ASN A 59 -2.14 4.43 -14.45
C ASN A 59 -3.47 3.65 -14.47
N ASN A 60 -3.38 2.34 -14.69
CA ASN A 60 -4.49 1.43 -14.49
C ASN A 60 -4.48 0.97 -13.03
N VAL A 61 -5.62 1.01 -12.36
CA VAL A 61 -5.70 0.64 -10.93
C VAL A 61 -6.88 -0.30 -10.70
N THR A 62 -6.57 -1.46 -10.13
CA THR A 62 -7.55 -2.44 -9.67
C THR A 62 -7.46 -2.53 -8.14
N VAL A 63 -8.59 -2.44 -7.46
CA VAL A 63 -8.67 -2.65 -6.01
C VAL A 63 -9.33 -4.01 -5.79
N VAL A 64 -8.68 -4.86 -5.01
CA VAL A 64 -9.20 -6.20 -4.70
C VAL A 64 -10.13 -6.12 -3.51
N GLU A 65 -11.34 -6.67 -3.64
CA GLU A 65 -12.20 -7.02 -2.51
C GLU A 65 -11.89 -8.46 -2.10
N LEU A 66 -11.35 -8.66 -0.90
CA LEU A 66 -11.08 -10.00 -0.38
C LEU A 66 -12.39 -10.68 0.06
N PRO A 67 -12.53 -12.02 -0.11
CA PRO A 67 -13.66 -12.76 0.44
C PRO A 67 -13.86 -12.49 1.95
N GLY A 68 -15.12 -12.41 2.38
CA GLY A 68 -15.50 -12.10 3.77
C GLY A 68 -15.40 -10.61 4.15
N HIS A 69 -15.02 -9.73 3.22
CA HIS A 69 -14.83 -8.30 3.48
C HIS A 69 -15.75 -7.44 2.61
N GLY A 70 -15.97 -6.18 3.04
CA GLY A 70 -16.79 -5.23 2.29
C GLY A 70 -18.21 -5.76 2.09
N SER A 71 -18.61 -5.92 0.84
CA SER A 71 -19.90 -6.46 0.44
C SER A 71 -19.93 -8.00 0.36
N ASP A 72 -18.77 -8.66 0.33
CA ASP A 72 -18.67 -10.11 0.22
C ASP A 72 -19.20 -10.80 1.49
N GLN A 73 -20.02 -11.83 1.28
CA GLN A 73 -20.73 -12.58 2.32
C GLN A 73 -20.18 -13.99 2.52
N THR A 74 -18.99 -14.30 1.99
CA THR A 74 -18.37 -15.61 2.19
C THR A 74 -18.18 -15.87 3.68
N VAL A 75 -18.57 -17.07 4.12
CA VAL A 75 -18.59 -17.45 5.54
C VAL A 75 -17.15 -17.43 6.10
N PRO A 76 -16.85 -16.68 7.18
CA PRO A 76 -15.50 -16.52 7.69
C PRO A 76 -14.75 -17.83 8.00
N SER A 77 -15.45 -18.82 8.57
CA SER A 77 -14.85 -20.10 8.95
C SER A 77 -14.42 -21.00 7.78
N THR A 78 -14.78 -20.66 6.53
CA THR A 78 -14.34 -21.38 5.34
C THR A 78 -13.14 -20.73 4.65
N LEU A 79 -12.74 -19.54 5.11
CA LEU A 79 -11.69 -18.75 4.49
C LEU A 79 -10.31 -19.15 5.01
N THR A 80 -9.35 -19.16 4.11
CA THR A 80 -7.93 -19.38 4.40
C THR A 80 -7.10 -18.30 3.71
N LEU A 81 -5.81 -18.21 4.05
CA LEU A 81 -4.90 -17.33 3.31
C LEU A 81 -4.83 -17.70 1.81
N ASN A 82 -5.00 -18.98 1.47
CA ASN A 82 -5.08 -19.44 0.08
C ASN A 82 -6.31 -18.88 -0.63
N SER A 83 -7.47 -18.81 0.05
CA SER A 83 -8.68 -18.18 -0.50
C SER A 83 -8.42 -16.74 -0.94
N TYR A 84 -7.63 -15.99 -0.16
CA TYR A 84 -7.24 -14.60 -0.47
C TYR A 84 -6.22 -14.53 -1.60
N ARG A 85 -5.19 -15.38 -1.57
CA ARG A 85 -4.22 -15.51 -2.67
C ARG A 85 -4.93 -15.81 -3.99
N ASP A 86 -5.86 -16.76 -4.00
CA ASP A 86 -6.55 -17.20 -5.22
C ASP A 86 -7.46 -16.10 -5.77
N LYS A 87 -8.12 -15.31 -4.89
CA LYS A 87 -8.85 -14.10 -5.31
C LYS A 87 -7.92 -13.11 -6.02
N VAL A 88 -6.74 -12.84 -5.47
CA VAL A 88 -5.78 -11.92 -6.08
C VAL A 88 -5.24 -12.49 -7.40
N LEU A 89 -4.89 -13.78 -7.46
CA LEU A 89 -4.45 -14.45 -8.70
C LEU A 89 -5.50 -14.36 -9.81
N GLY A 90 -6.77 -14.64 -9.49
CA GLY A 90 -7.87 -14.49 -10.44
C GLY A 90 -8.13 -13.04 -10.86
N THR A 91 -7.77 -12.07 -10.02
CA THR A 91 -7.84 -10.65 -10.38
C THR A 91 -6.75 -10.27 -11.38
N ILE A 92 -5.50 -10.66 -11.11
CA ILE A 92 -4.35 -10.24 -11.92
C ILE A 92 -4.24 -11.00 -13.25
N SER A 93 -4.83 -12.20 -13.37
CA SER A 93 -4.80 -13.01 -14.59
C SER A 93 -5.41 -12.30 -15.79
N ASN A 94 -6.42 -11.46 -15.58
CA ASN A 94 -7.15 -10.73 -16.61
C ASN A 94 -6.48 -9.41 -17.03
N ILE A 95 -5.42 -8.99 -16.35
CA ILE A 95 -4.72 -7.72 -16.64
C ILE A 95 -3.65 -7.97 -17.71
N ASN A 96 -3.59 -7.15 -18.75
CA ASN A 96 -2.50 -7.25 -19.74
C ASN A 96 -1.18 -6.70 -19.17
N GLY A 97 -0.09 -7.46 -19.32
CA GLY A 97 1.24 -7.09 -18.81
C GLY A 97 1.46 -7.45 -17.34
N LYS A 98 2.56 -6.97 -16.77
CA LYS A 98 2.90 -7.16 -15.35
C LYS A 98 2.15 -6.17 -14.46
N VAL A 99 2.10 -6.47 -13.16
CA VAL A 99 1.44 -5.63 -12.15
C VAL A 99 2.40 -5.20 -11.04
N ILE A 100 2.20 -3.99 -10.53
CA ILE A 100 2.74 -3.55 -9.25
C ILE A 100 1.69 -3.94 -8.20
N LEU A 101 2.05 -4.93 -7.38
CA LEU A 101 1.13 -5.52 -6.41
C LEU A 101 1.39 -4.92 -5.03
N VAL A 102 0.43 -4.14 -4.54
CA VAL A 102 0.53 -3.37 -3.29
C VAL A 102 -0.31 -4.07 -2.23
N GLY A 103 0.32 -4.50 -1.14
CA GLY A 103 -0.34 -5.14 -0.01
C GLY A 103 -0.16 -4.31 1.26
N HIS A 104 -1.27 -4.02 1.94
CA HIS A 104 -1.27 -3.37 3.24
C HIS A 104 -1.50 -4.37 4.37
N SER A 105 -0.76 -4.26 5.49
CA SER A 105 -0.97 -5.11 6.67
C SER A 105 -0.96 -6.61 6.34
N LEU A 106 -2.04 -7.36 6.64
CA LEU A 106 -2.30 -8.74 6.20
C LEU A 106 -2.08 -8.95 4.69
N GLY A 107 -2.40 -7.93 3.87
CA GLY A 107 -2.13 -7.90 2.44
C GLY A 107 -0.69 -8.27 2.09
N GLY A 108 0.29 -7.97 2.95
CA GLY A 108 1.68 -8.38 2.78
C GLY A 108 1.88 -9.90 2.71
N MET A 109 1.17 -10.67 3.54
CA MET A 109 1.17 -12.14 3.48
C MET A 109 0.59 -12.64 2.16
N ILE A 110 -0.53 -12.03 1.74
CA ILE A 110 -1.27 -12.40 0.53
C ILE A 110 -0.41 -12.16 -0.71
N ILE A 111 0.16 -10.96 -0.87
CA ILE A 111 0.98 -10.62 -2.05
C ILE A 111 2.26 -11.47 -2.11
N SER A 112 2.78 -11.90 -0.96
CA SER A 112 3.93 -12.81 -0.89
C SER A 112 3.57 -14.19 -1.44
N ALA A 113 2.42 -14.74 -1.04
CA ALA A 113 1.91 -16.01 -1.56
C ALA A 113 1.55 -15.93 -3.06
N VAL A 114 1.04 -14.78 -3.53
CA VAL A 114 0.77 -14.55 -4.95
C VAL A 114 2.06 -14.55 -5.77
N ALA A 115 3.09 -13.85 -5.30
CA ALA A 115 4.39 -13.81 -5.97
C ALA A 115 5.11 -15.16 -5.94
N GLU A 116 4.91 -15.98 -4.92
CA GLU A 116 5.39 -17.36 -4.95
C GLU A 116 4.75 -18.16 -6.09
N GLN A 117 3.44 -18.02 -6.29
CA GLN A 117 2.72 -18.82 -7.29
C GLN A 117 2.86 -18.29 -8.72
N ASN A 118 3.02 -16.99 -8.90
CA ASN A 118 3.10 -16.37 -10.23
C ASN A 118 4.09 -15.20 -10.29
N PRO A 119 5.40 -15.43 -10.06
CA PRO A 119 6.40 -14.37 -9.99
C PRO A 119 6.54 -13.61 -11.31
N SER A 120 6.34 -14.26 -12.46
CA SER A 120 6.49 -13.65 -13.79
C SER A 120 5.43 -12.57 -14.07
N LYS A 121 4.28 -12.63 -13.39
CA LYS A 121 3.20 -11.64 -13.49
C LYS A 121 3.47 -10.37 -12.68
N ILE A 122 4.39 -10.42 -11.73
CA ILE A 122 4.65 -9.33 -10.79
C ILE A 122 5.84 -8.52 -11.28
N GLU A 123 5.65 -7.21 -11.42
CA GLU A 123 6.73 -6.27 -11.69
C GLU A 123 7.47 -5.94 -10.39
N LYS A 124 6.72 -5.50 -9.37
CA LYS A 124 7.22 -5.14 -8.03
C LYS A 124 6.18 -5.51 -6.98
N LEU A 125 6.65 -5.92 -5.82
CA LEU A 125 5.86 -6.00 -4.60
C LEU A 125 6.05 -4.74 -3.77
N VAL A 126 4.95 -4.14 -3.33
CA VAL A 126 4.96 -2.98 -2.44
C VAL A 126 4.27 -3.33 -1.14
N TYR A 127 5.05 -3.33 -0.06
CA TYR A 127 4.56 -3.58 1.29
C TYR A 127 4.29 -2.24 1.96
N LEU A 128 3.02 -1.93 2.21
CA LEU A 128 2.61 -0.72 2.93
C LEU A 128 2.28 -1.11 4.36
N SER A 129 3.15 -0.78 5.32
CA SER A 129 2.89 -1.09 6.74
C SER A 129 2.50 -2.56 6.95
N ALA A 130 3.12 -3.45 6.18
CA ALA A 130 2.61 -4.78 5.93
C ALA A 130 3.49 -5.87 6.53
N TYR A 131 2.87 -6.99 6.91
CA TYR A 131 3.62 -8.17 7.30
C TYR A 131 4.42 -8.70 6.10
N MET A 132 5.72 -8.88 6.28
CA MET A 132 6.61 -9.44 5.27
C MET A 132 7.25 -10.72 5.83
N PRO A 133 6.66 -11.89 5.51
CA PRO A 133 7.08 -13.16 6.08
C PRO A 133 8.35 -13.72 5.44
N THR A 134 9.09 -14.51 6.20
CA THR A 134 9.97 -15.55 5.66
C THR A 134 9.20 -16.84 5.46
N SER A 135 9.71 -17.75 4.63
CA SER A 135 9.07 -19.06 4.40
C SER A 135 8.81 -19.80 5.72
N GLY A 136 7.63 -20.41 5.83
CA GLY A 136 7.16 -21.14 7.01
C GLY A 136 6.42 -20.28 8.04
N GLN A 137 6.45 -18.95 7.93
CA GLN A 137 5.78 -18.07 8.91
C GLN A 137 4.32 -17.80 8.52
N SER A 138 3.46 -17.75 9.54
CA SER A 138 2.13 -17.15 9.48
C SER A 138 2.16 -15.68 9.93
N LEU A 139 1.04 -14.97 9.78
CA LEU A 139 0.91 -13.61 10.30
C LEU A 139 1.00 -13.62 11.83
N LEU A 140 0.31 -14.56 12.47
CA LEU A 140 0.28 -14.66 13.92
C LEU A 140 1.69 -14.90 14.50
N ASP A 141 2.52 -15.73 13.84
CA ASP A 141 3.91 -15.93 14.25
C ASP A 141 4.69 -14.62 14.31
N LEU A 142 4.53 -13.75 13.29
CA LEU A 142 5.18 -12.44 13.24
C LEU A 142 4.62 -11.50 14.31
N ALA A 143 3.29 -11.40 14.42
CA ALA A 143 2.61 -10.51 15.34
C ALA A 143 2.94 -10.81 16.81
N LEU A 144 3.09 -12.08 17.18
CA LEU A 144 3.50 -12.49 18.52
C LEU A 144 4.93 -12.05 18.90
N THR A 145 5.77 -11.70 17.91
CA THR A 145 7.11 -11.14 18.17
C THR A 145 7.14 -9.62 18.29
N ASP A 146 5.99 -8.95 18.11
CA ASP A 146 5.87 -7.49 18.12
C ASP A 146 5.38 -6.96 19.48
N ALA A 147 6.32 -6.83 20.41
CA ALA A 147 6.04 -6.21 21.71
C ALA A 147 5.61 -4.72 21.61
N GLY A 148 5.78 -4.08 20.45
CA GLY A 148 5.33 -2.71 20.19
C GLY A 148 3.89 -2.61 19.67
N SER A 149 3.25 -3.74 19.34
CA SER A 149 1.88 -3.74 18.83
C SER A 149 0.87 -3.49 19.96
N SER A 150 -0.07 -2.59 19.71
CA SER A 150 -1.21 -2.36 20.61
C SER A 150 -2.25 -3.48 20.51
N LEU A 151 -2.31 -4.24 19.41
CA LEU A 151 -3.30 -5.32 19.25
C LEU A 151 -3.11 -6.45 20.28
N GLY A 152 -1.87 -6.74 20.69
CA GLY A 152 -1.57 -7.71 21.74
C GLY A 152 -1.87 -7.23 23.17
N GLY A 153 -2.30 -5.97 23.33
CA GLY A 153 -2.52 -5.33 24.62
C GLY A 153 -3.88 -5.63 25.27
N SER A 154 -4.08 -5.04 26.46
CA SER A 154 -5.34 -5.08 27.19
C SER A 154 -5.68 -3.72 27.81
N ILE A 155 -6.97 -3.36 27.81
CA ILE A 155 -7.50 -2.14 28.43
C ILE A 155 -8.54 -2.54 29.47
N LYS A 156 -8.42 -2.01 30.70
CA LYS A 156 -9.33 -2.32 31.83
C LYS A 156 -9.55 -3.84 32.06
N GLY A 157 -8.50 -4.64 31.86
CA GLY A 157 -8.54 -6.09 32.02
C GLY A 157 -9.15 -6.86 30.83
N GLN A 158 -9.60 -6.18 29.78
CA GLN A 158 -10.09 -6.79 28.55
C GLN A 158 -9.00 -6.76 27.47
N LYS A 159 -8.76 -7.89 26.80
CA LYS A 159 -7.86 -7.94 25.63
C LYS A 159 -8.42 -7.07 24.49
N ILE A 160 -7.52 -6.41 23.76
CA ILE A 160 -7.91 -5.61 22.59
C ILE A 160 -8.41 -6.53 21.47
N LEU A 161 -7.76 -7.67 21.25
CA LEU A 161 -8.24 -8.71 20.35
C LEU A 161 -9.26 -9.63 21.03
N ILE A 162 -10.36 -9.91 20.33
CA ILE A 162 -11.46 -10.75 20.80
C ILE A 162 -11.68 -11.88 19.79
N GLU A 163 -11.31 -13.09 20.16
CA GLU A 163 -11.48 -14.28 19.33
C GLU A 163 -12.87 -14.91 19.54
N ASN A 164 -13.53 -15.30 18.46
CA ASN A 164 -14.69 -16.18 18.50
C ASN A 164 -14.47 -17.39 17.59
N ASN A 165 -13.85 -18.41 18.17
CA ASN A 165 -13.50 -19.67 17.49
C ASN A 165 -14.72 -20.45 16.97
N ALA A 166 -15.91 -20.27 17.58
CA ALA A 166 -17.11 -20.99 17.16
C ALA A 166 -17.58 -20.58 15.76
N VAL A 167 -17.35 -19.31 15.38
CA VAL A 167 -17.71 -18.77 14.07
C VAL A 167 -16.50 -18.37 13.21
N GLY A 168 -15.29 -18.61 13.72
CA GLY A 168 -14.03 -18.41 12.99
C GLY A 168 -13.68 -16.94 12.74
N ILE A 169 -13.98 -16.04 13.69
CA ILE A 169 -13.68 -14.60 13.56
C ILE A 169 -12.76 -14.08 14.65
N LEU A 170 -12.08 -12.99 14.32
CA LEU A 170 -11.24 -12.17 15.18
C LEU A 170 -11.75 -10.73 15.15
N ASP A 171 -12.05 -10.18 16.31
CA ASP A 171 -12.53 -8.82 16.48
C ASP A 171 -11.52 -7.96 17.24
N VAL A 172 -11.70 -6.65 17.15
CA VAL A 172 -10.98 -5.62 17.90
C VAL A 172 -11.99 -4.90 18.77
N LEU A 173 -11.65 -4.71 20.04
CA LEU A 173 -12.47 -3.98 20.98
C LEU A 173 -12.88 -2.64 20.37
N HIS A 174 -14.18 -2.40 20.25
CA HIS A 174 -14.73 -1.38 19.36
C HIS A 174 -14.21 0.03 19.66
N ASP A 175 -14.07 0.39 20.95
CA ASP A 175 -13.56 1.69 21.37
C ASP A 175 -12.05 1.88 21.15
N GLN A 176 -11.33 0.81 20.77
CA GLN A 176 -9.91 0.82 20.43
C GLN A 176 -9.65 0.90 18.92
N ILE A 177 -10.64 0.67 18.06
CA ILE A 177 -10.44 0.60 16.60
C ILE A 177 -9.72 1.85 16.08
N THR A 178 -10.24 3.04 16.37
CA THR A 178 -9.63 4.29 15.88
C THR A 178 -8.28 4.57 16.54
N ASN A 179 -8.13 4.27 17.83
CA ASN A 179 -6.90 4.44 18.58
C ASN A 179 -5.75 3.52 18.09
N VAL A 180 -6.08 2.35 17.57
CA VAL A 180 -5.10 1.37 17.07
C VAL A 180 -4.78 1.60 15.59
N PHE A 181 -5.79 1.80 14.75
CA PHE A 181 -5.61 1.81 13.30
C PHE A 181 -5.38 3.20 12.68
N ILE A 182 -5.90 4.26 13.30
CA ILE A 182 -5.99 5.58 12.67
C ILE A 182 -6.01 6.75 13.69
N GLN A 183 -5.16 6.68 14.70
CA GLN A 183 -5.17 7.64 15.82
C GLN A 183 -4.85 9.09 15.42
N ASP A 184 -4.23 9.28 14.26
CA ASP A 184 -3.85 10.58 13.67
C ASP A 184 -4.76 11.00 12.51
N GLY A 185 -5.80 10.22 12.20
CA GLY A 185 -6.78 10.58 11.18
C GLY A 185 -7.77 11.62 11.67
N SER A 186 -8.37 12.36 10.73
CA SER A 186 -9.49 13.25 11.02
C SER A 186 -10.69 12.47 11.56
N THR A 187 -11.60 13.14 12.25
CA THR A 187 -12.88 12.54 12.70
C THR A 187 -13.64 11.89 11.55
N GLN A 188 -13.62 12.49 10.36
CA GLN A 188 -14.24 11.92 9.18
C GLN A 188 -13.58 10.59 8.77
N ALA A 189 -12.25 10.53 8.74
CA ALA A 189 -11.53 9.30 8.40
C ALA A 189 -11.75 8.20 9.46
N GLN A 190 -11.75 8.57 10.74
CA GLN A 190 -12.06 7.66 11.84
C GLN A 190 -13.49 7.11 11.75
N ASN A 191 -14.48 7.96 11.49
CA ASN A 191 -15.86 7.54 11.29
C ASN A 191 -16.02 6.63 10.06
N LEU A 192 -15.28 6.90 8.98
CA LEU A 192 -15.29 6.05 7.80
C LEU A 192 -14.80 4.62 8.13
N VAL A 193 -13.74 4.50 8.95
CA VAL A 193 -13.25 3.20 9.44
C VAL A 193 -14.34 2.50 10.26
N LEU A 194 -14.94 3.18 11.24
CA LEU A 194 -15.95 2.58 12.12
C LEU A 194 -17.21 2.14 11.34
N GLN A 195 -17.66 2.92 10.37
CA GLN A 195 -18.86 2.63 9.57
C GLN A 195 -18.71 1.42 8.66
N ASN A 196 -17.47 1.12 8.24
CA ASN A 196 -17.17 0.02 7.32
C ASN A 196 -16.47 -1.15 8.02
N TYR A 197 -16.36 -1.11 9.34
CA TYR A 197 -15.71 -2.13 10.13
C TYR A 197 -16.53 -3.42 10.15
N ARG A 198 -15.84 -4.55 10.00
CA ARG A 198 -16.39 -5.91 10.17
C ARG A 198 -15.34 -6.76 10.91
N SER A 199 -15.80 -7.73 11.70
CA SER A 199 -14.92 -8.73 12.31
C SER A 199 -14.22 -9.54 11.21
N GLU A 200 -12.98 -9.93 11.47
CA GLU A 200 -12.08 -10.51 10.48
C GLU A 200 -12.14 -12.04 10.50
N PRO A 201 -12.05 -12.74 9.36
CA PRO A 201 -11.81 -14.19 9.36
C PRO A 201 -10.49 -14.56 10.07
N LEU A 202 -10.56 -15.45 11.06
CA LEU A 202 -9.43 -15.77 11.93
C LEU A 202 -8.38 -16.67 11.27
N ILE A 203 -8.82 -17.71 10.55
CA ILE A 203 -7.96 -18.78 10.00
C ILE A 203 -6.82 -18.24 9.10
N PRO A 204 -7.02 -17.23 8.23
CA PRO A 204 -5.94 -16.64 7.44
C PRO A 204 -4.73 -16.16 8.24
N PHE A 205 -4.90 -15.79 9.52
CA PHE A 205 -3.81 -15.32 10.38
C PHE A 205 -2.86 -16.44 10.78
N THR A 206 -3.37 -17.68 10.83
CA THR A 206 -2.64 -18.86 11.30
C THR A 206 -2.08 -19.69 10.15
N ASN A 207 -2.42 -19.39 8.91
CA ASN A 207 -1.91 -20.12 7.76
C ASN A 207 -0.50 -19.62 7.39
N PRO A 208 0.52 -20.48 7.40
CA PRO A 208 1.86 -20.09 6.98
C PRO A 208 1.95 -19.94 5.46
N VAL A 209 2.95 -19.21 5.00
CA VAL A 209 3.33 -19.17 3.58
C VAL A 209 4.62 -19.96 3.33
N THR A 210 4.68 -20.68 2.21
CA THR A 210 5.94 -21.27 1.72
C THR A 210 6.50 -20.37 0.65
N LEU A 211 7.75 -19.95 0.78
CA LEU A 211 8.39 -18.98 -0.12
C LEU A 211 9.75 -19.49 -0.57
N THR A 212 10.08 -19.31 -1.86
CA THR A 212 11.34 -19.76 -2.45
C THR A 212 12.15 -18.60 -3.00
N VAL A 213 13.47 -18.81 -3.13
CA VAL A 213 14.36 -17.82 -3.77
C VAL A 213 14.01 -17.64 -5.25
N ALA A 214 13.65 -18.72 -5.95
CA ALA A 214 13.36 -18.71 -7.37
C ALA A 214 12.06 -17.94 -7.71
N ASN A 215 11.03 -18.03 -6.87
CA ASN A 215 9.76 -17.38 -7.12
C ASN A 215 9.64 -16.08 -6.31
N PHE A 216 9.11 -16.13 -5.09
CA PHE A 216 8.94 -14.93 -4.25
C PHE A 216 10.23 -14.11 -4.11
N GLY A 217 11.37 -14.77 -3.91
CA GLY A 217 12.66 -14.15 -3.73
C GLY A 217 13.16 -13.36 -4.95
N SER A 218 12.75 -13.74 -6.17
CA SER A 218 13.21 -13.13 -7.42
C SER A 218 12.48 -11.83 -7.77
N VAL A 219 11.32 -11.58 -7.18
CA VAL A 219 10.55 -10.35 -7.41
C VAL A 219 11.12 -9.19 -6.59
N GLU A 220 11.26 -8.02 -7.22
CA GLU A 220 11.70 -6.79 -6.56
C GLU A 220 10.71 -6.37 -5.46
N LYS A 221 11.23 -5.94 -4.30
CA LYS A 221 10.44 -5.54 -3.13
C LYS A 221 10.75 -4.11 -2.71
N VAL A 222 9.69 -3.36 -2.51
CA VAL A 222 9.70 -2.01 -1.92
C VAL A 222 8.88 -2.04 -0.64
N TYR A 223 9.33 -1.32 0.37
CA TYR A 223 8.59 -1.15 1.62
C TYR A 223 8.24 0.33 1.84
N ILE A 224 7.02 0.62 2.24
CA ILE A 224 6.58 1.94 2.70
C ILE A 224 6.25 1.80 4.19
N LYS A 225 7.11 2.35 5.04
CA LYS A 225 6.93 2.32 6.50
C LYS A 225 5.97 3.41 6.96
N THR A 226 5.19 3.09 7.98
CA THR A 226 4.40 4.06 8.75
C THR A 226 5.03 4.24 10.13
N LEU A 227 5.40 5.47 10.47
CA LEU A 227 6.23 5.75 11.64
C LEU A 227 5.46 5.83 12.96
N GLN A 228 4.14 6.01 12.90
CA GLN A 228 3.25 6.04 14.08
C GLN A 228 2.37 4.78 14.14
N ASP A 229 2.82 3.69 13.52
CA ASP A 229 2.04 2.46 13.44
C ASP A 229 1.93 1.77 14.80
N ARG A 230 0.71 1.45 15.21
CA ARG A 230 0.39 0.72 16.45
C ARG A 230 -0.05 -0.72 16.22
N VAL A 231 -0.11 -1.16 14.97
CA VAL A 231 -0.51 -2.52 14.56
C VAL A 231 0.72 -3.34 14.22
N VAL A 232 1.51 -2.87 13.25
CA VAL A 232 2.83 -3.41 12.90
C VAL A 232 3.84 -2.36 13.33
N SER A 233 4.39 -2.50 14.53
CA SER A 233 5.22 -1.44 15.12
C SER A 233 6.42 -1.11 14.21
N PRO A 234 6.93 0.13 14.23
CA PRO A 234 8.11 0.50 13.44
C PRO A 234 9.29 -0.45 13.65
N VAL A 235 9.44 -1.00 14.87
CA VAL A 235 10.47 -1.98 15.22
C VAL A 235 10.26 -3.30 14.49
N LEU A 236 9.03 -3.84 14.45
CA LEU A 236 8.75 -5.06 13.69
C LEU A 236 8.92 -4.81 12.18
N GLN A 237 8.47 -3.65 11.67
CA GLN A 237 8.68 -3.28 10.26
C GLN A 237 10.18 -3.31 9.92
N ASP A 238 11.03 -2.70 10.74
CA ASP A 238 12.49 -2.71 10.54
C ASP A 238 13.09 -4.12 10.59
N ARG A 239 12.64 -4.96 11.51
CA ARG A 239 13.08 -6.36 11.61
C ARG A 239 12.75 -7.14 10.33
N MET A 240 11.52 -7.02 9.84
CA MET A 240 11.08 -7.73 8.63
C MET A 240 11.79 -7.22 7.37
N ILE A 241 12.02 -5.90 7.27
CA ILE A 241 12.80 -5.30 6.19
C ILE A 241 14.23 -5.86 6.19
N ALA A 242 14.89 -5.90 7.36
CA ALA A 242 16.26 -6.39 7.49
C ALA A 242 16.40 -7.90 7.20
N ALA A 243 15.35 -8.68 7.46
CA ALA A 243 15.31 -10.12 7.18
C ALA A 243 15.01 -10.44 5.70
N SER A 244 14.75 -9.43 4.86
CA SER A 244 14.33 -9.59 3.47
C SER A 244 15.25 -8.82 2.50
N ASN A 245 15.08 -9.03 1.20
CA ASN A 245 15.87 -8.39 0.15
C ASN A 245 15.26 -7.08 -0.36
N VAL A 246 14.65 -6.29 0.52
CA VAL A 246 14.03 -5.00 0.19
C VAL A 246 15.08 -4.03 -0.38
N LYS A 247 14.84 -3.51 -1.58
CA LYS A 247 15.78 -2.61 -2.26
C LYS A 247 15.57 -1.15 -1.90
N THR A 248 14.32 -0.78 -1.69
CA THR A 248 13.93 0.61 -1.45
C THR A 248 12.95 0.67 -0.28
N VAL A 249 13.21 1.58 0.65
CA VAL A 249 12.34 1.88 1.78
C VAL A 249 11.92 3.34 1.73
N TYR A 250 10.62 3.57 1.74
CA TYR A 250 10.00 4.87 1.93
C TYR A 250 9.37 4.95 3.31
N GLN A 251 9.07 6.17 3.76
CA GLN A 251 8.47 6.41 5.07
C GLN A 251 7.35 7.43 4.97
N LEU A 252 6.28 7.20 5.72
CA LEU A 252 5.19 8.13 5.96
C LEU A 252 5.06 8.29 7.48
N ASN A 253 5.11 9.54 7.94
CA ASN A 253 4.80 9.85 9.33
C ASN A 253 3.28 9.86 9.52
N THR A 254 2.71 8.66 9.62
CA THR A 254 1.28 8.39 9.88
C THR A 254 1.10 7.12 10.73
N SER A 255 -0.12 6.91 11.20
CA SER A 255 -0.61 5.62 11.71
C SER A 255 -0.64 4.52 10.64
N HIS A 256 -1.19 3.36 10.99
CA HIS A 256 -1.35 2.19 10.14
C HIS A 256 -2.17 2.45 8.86
N SER A 257 -3.08 3.44 8.88
CA SER A 257 -4.03 3.69 7.79
C SER A 257 -3.61 4.86 6.90
N SER A 258 -2.38 4.85 6.39
CA SER A 258 -1.80 5.98 5.64
C SER A 258 -2.59 6.38 4.39
N PHE A 259 -3.34 5.45 3.78
CA PHE A 259 -4.23 5.72 2.64
C PHE A 259 -5.45 6.58 3.01
N LEU A 260 -5.85 6.64 4.29
CA LEU A 260 -6.90 7.55 4.78
C LEU A 260 -6.30 8.84 5.35
N VAL A 261 -5.11 8.76 5.96
CA VAL A 261 -4.49 9.92 6.65
C VAL A 261 -3.72 10.83 5.68
N LYS A 262 -2.93 10.25 4.77
CA LYS A 262 -2.14 10.98 3.77
C LYS A 262 -2.24 10.32 2.37
N PRO A 263 -3.45 10.18 1.81
CA PRO A 263 -3.66 9.54 0.50
C PRO A 263 -2.78 10.12 -0.61
N ASP A 264 -2.64 11.45 -0.67
CA ASP A 264 -1.84 12.12 -1.71
C ASP A 264 -0.35 11.81 -1.59
N SER A 265 0.19 11.82 -0.36
CA SER A 265 1.60 11.46 -0.13
C SER A 265 1.85 10.01 -0.50
N LEU A 266 0.94 9.10 -0.15
CA LEU A 266 1.03 7.70 -0.53
C LEU A 266 0.95 7.52 -2.06
N ALA A 267 0.03 8.20 -2.73
CA ALA A 267 -0.10 8.12 -4.19
C ALA A 267 1.12 8.68 -4.93
N ILE A 268 1.76 9.73 -4.40
CA ILE A 268 3.04 10.24 -4.91
C ILE A 268 4.13 9.18 -4.80
N LEU A 269 4.26 8.52 -3.63
CA LEU A 269 5.23 7.46 -3.44
C LEU A 269 4.97 6.28 -4.38
N LEU A 270 3.73 5.84 -4.51
CA LEU A 270 3.36 4.77 -5.44
C LEU A 270 3.68 5.15 -6.88
N THR A 271 3.35 6.37 -7.31
CA THR A 271 3.71 6.88 -8.64
C THR A 271 5.22 6.84 -8.88
N LYS A 272 6.02 7.24 -7.90
CA LYS A 272 7.49 7.17 -7.96
C LYS A 272 7.99 5.73 -8.03
N ILE A 273 7.36 4.80 -7.32
CA ILE A 273 7.69 3.37 -7.35
C ILE A 273 7.41 2.76 -8.71
N GLY A 274 6.39 3.23 -9.42
CA GLY A 274 6.10 2.79 -10.79
C GLY A 274 6.97 3.41 -11.88
N GLN A 275 7.88 4.32 -11.54
CA GLN A 275 8.89 4.83 -12.48
C GLN A 275 10.14 3.93 -12.47
#